data_AF-A0A842MH62-F1
#
_entry.id   AF-A0A842MH62-F1
#
_cell.length_a   1.000
_cell.length_b   1.000
_cell.length_c   1.000
_cell.angle_alpha   90.00
_cell.angle_beta   90.00
_cell.angle_gamma   90.00
#
_symmetry.space_group_name_H-M   'P 1'
#
loop_
_entity.id
_entity.type
_entity.pdbx_description
1 polymer ?
#
loop_
_entity_poly.entity_id
_entity_poly.type
_entity_poly.pdbx_seq_one_letter_code
_entity_poly.pdbx_strand_id
1 'polypeptide(L)'
;MIDAANAEVSRALLTWFSAHKRALPWRETDAPDGRRDPYRVWVAETMLQQTQVTKVIPYFARFMRAFPSLQALACAPLQDVLKAWEGLGYYARARHLHQAAGLVLSRHAGRIPADKASLLALPGIGE
;
A
#
# COMPACT_ATOMS: atom_id res chain seq x y z
N MET A 1 -1.52 35.41 6.80
CA MET A 1 -1.28 35.44 5.33
C MET A 1 -0.79 34.09 4.79
N ILE A 2 0.18 33.42 5.42
CA ILE A 2 0.68 32.09 4.98
C ILE A 2 -0.44 31.02 4.96
N ASP A 3 -1.32 30.98 5.97
CA ASP A 3 -2.40 29.99 6.02
C ASP A 3 -3.45 30.18 4.92
N ALA A 4 -3.72 31.43 4.53
CA ALA A 4 -4.66 31.74 3.45
C ALA A 4 -4.11 31.32 2.08
N ALA A 5 -2.81 31.57 1.83
CA ALA A 5 -2.13 31.12 0.63
C ALA A 5 -2.04 29.58 0.56
N ASN A 6 -1.75 28.91 1.69
CA ASN A 6 -1.74 27.45 1.78
C ASN A 6 -3.12 26.85 1.52
N ALA A 7 -4.19 27.49 2.02
CA ALA A 7 -5.56 27.05 1.78
C ALA A 7 -5.97 27.21 0.30
N GLU A 8 -5.52 28.28 -0.36
CA GLU A 8 -5.77 28.51 -1.79
C GLU A 8 -5.08 27.46 -2.67
N VAL A 9 -3.78 27.22 -2.42
CA VAL A 9 -3.01 26.18 -3.12
C VAL A 9 -3.64 24.80 -2.90
N SER A 10 -3.97 24.45 -1.66
CA SER A 10 -4.62 23.16 -1.35
C SER A 10 -5.93 23.00 -2.09
N ARG A 11 -6.77 24.05 -2.12
CA ARG A 11 -8.05 24.02 -2.83
C ARG A 11 -7.85 23.81 -4.33
N ALA A 12 -6.95 24.58 -4.95
CA ALA A 12 -6.66 24.47 -6.38
C ALA A 12 -6.16 23.06 -6.75
N LEU A 13 -5.23 22.51 -5.97
CA LEU A 13 -4.70 21.16 -6.17
C LEU A 13 -5.78 20.08 -6.02
N LEU A 14 -6.65 20.18 -5.00
CA LEU A 14 -7.73 19.22 -4.78
C LEU A 14 -8.78 19.28 -5.89
N THR A 15 -9.16 20.48 -6.34
CA THR A 15 -10.06 20.66 -7.48
C THR A 15 -9.48 20.04 -8.74
N TRP A 16 -8.22 20.34 -9.08
CA TRP A 16 -7.58 19.71 -10.23
C TRP A 16 -7.51 18.19 -10.10
N PHE A 17 -7.12 17.67 -8.93
CA PHE A 17 -7.00 16.24 -8.71
C PHE A 17 -8.35 15.51 -8.82
N SER A 18 -9.45 16.11 -8.33
CA SER A 18 -10.79 15.52 -8.48
C SER A 18 -11.19 15.32 -9.93
N ALA A 19 -10.81 16.25 -10.82
CA ALA A 19 -11.13 16.21 -12.25
C ALA A 19 -10.15 15.37 -13.09
N HIS A 20 -8.88 15.27 -12.68
CA HIS A 20 -7.81 14.70 -13.52
C HIS A 20 -7.11 13.46 -12.94
N LYS A 21 -7.52 12.96 -11.76
CA LYS A 21 -6.90 11.77 -11.17
C LYS A 21 -6.99 10.56 -12.11
N ARG A 22 -5.87 9.86 -12.25
CA ARG A 22 -5.82 8.55 -12.92
C ARG A 22 -6.58 7.50 -12.12
N ALA A 23 -7.34 6.67 -12.82
CA ALA A 23 -7.90 5.42 -12.29
C ALA A 23 -6.76 4.41 -12.08
N LEU A 24 -6.52 4.03 -10.83
CA LEU A 24 -5.49 3.06 -10.46
C LEU A 24 -6.14 2.03 -9.52
N PRO A 25 -5.83 0.72 -9.66
CA PRO A 25 -6.53 -0.34 -8.91
C PRO A 25 -6.41 -0.22 -7.38
N TRP A 26 -5.33 0.37 -6.89
CA TRP A 26 -5.10 0.60 -5.45
C TRP A 26 -5.73 1.90 -4.93
N ARG A 27 -6.41 2.68 -5.79
CA ARG A 27 -7.17 3.88 -5.41
C ARG A 27 -8.66 3.64 -5.29
N GLU A 28 -9.12 2.43 -5.62
CA GLU A 28 -10.50 2.00 -5.47
C GLU A 28 -10.95 2.13 -4.01
N THR A 29 -12.20 2.55 -3.83
CA THR A 29 -12.84 2.70 -2.53
C THR A 29 -13.82 1.54 -2.34
N ASP A 30 -13.27 0.36 -2.18
CA ASP A 30 -13.98 -0.92 -2.12
C ASP A 30 -14.06 -1.51 -0.71
N ALA A 31 -13.53 -0.81 0.30
CA ALA A 31 -13.71 -1.19 1.69
C ALA A 31 -15.17 -0.95 2.14
N PRO A 32 -15.68 -1.72 3.12
CA PRO A 32 -17.08 -1.61 3.59
C PRO A 32 -17.50 -0.21 4.07
N ASP A 33 -16.55 0.61 4.51
CA ASP A 33 -16.76 1.98 4.97
C ASP A 33 -16.63 3.05 3.86
N GLY A 34 -16.55 2.61 2.59
CA GLY A 34 -16.40 3.49 1.43
C GLY A 34 -15.01 4.14 1.34
N ARG A 35 -14.03 3.65 2.10
CA ARG A 35 -12.64 4.11 2.03
C ARG A 35 -11.79 3.16 1.18
N ARG A 36 -10.53 3.54 1.00
CA ARG A 36 -9.52 2.65 0.41
C ARG A 36 -9.07 1.65 1.46
N ASP A 37 -8.94 0.39 1.07
CA ASP A 37 -8.38 -0.63 1.95
C ASP A 37 -6.90 -0.31 2.27
N PRO A 38 -6.53 -0.12 3.56
CA PRO A 38 -5.15 0.11 3.98
C PRO A 38 -4.16 -0.96 3.52
N TYR A 39 -4.59 -2.23 3.43
CA TYR A 39 -3.75 -3.32 2.94
C TYR A 39 -3.42 -3.13 1.45
N ARG A 40 -4.42 -2.87 0.62
CA ARG A 40 -4.25 -2.59 -0.82
C ARG A 40 -3.34 -1.39 -1.05
N VAL A 41 -3.54 -0.31 -0.29
CA VAL A 41 -2.68 0.88 -0.34
C VAL A 41 -1.24 0.51 -0.02
N TRP A 42 -1.01 -0.17 1.10
CA TRP A 42 0.35 -0.50 1.56
C TRP A 42 1.11 -1.41 0.57
N VAL A 43 0.45 -2.42 -0.01
CA VAL A 43 1.08 -3.27 -1.04
C VAL A 43 1.46 -2.44 -2.27
N ALA A 44 0.56 -1.56 -2.73
CA ALA A 44 0.84 -0.71 -3.88
C ALA A 44 2.00 0.26 -3.63
N GLU A 45 2.02 0.94 -2.47
CA GLU A 45 3.12 1.83 -2.09
C GLU A 45 4.46 1.08 -2.04
N THR A 46 4.47 -0.11 -1.45
CA THR A 46 5.67 -0.96 -1.41
C THR A 46 6.15 -1.32 -2.82
N MET A 47 5.24 -1.66 -3.73
CA MET A 47 5.60 -1.96 -5.13
C MET A 47 6.08 -0.73 -5.90
N LEU A 48 5.48 0.44 -5.66
CA LEU A 48 5.78 1.70 -6.37
C LEU A 48 7.13 2.30 -5.99
N GLN A 49 7.72 1.91 -4.86
CA GLN A 49 9.10 2.24 -4.53
C GLN A 49 10.04 1.82 -5.66
N GLN A 50 10.70 2.78 -6.31
CA GLN A 50 11.66 2.56 -7.40
C GLN A 50 11.10 1.70 -8.57
N THR A 51 9.78 1.66 -8.78
CA THR A 51 9.15 0.92 -9.87
C THR A 51 8.07 1.76 -10.55
N GLN A 52 8.08 1.81 -11.88
CA GLN A 52 7.12 2.60 -12.65
C GLN A 52 5.68 2.07 -12.53
N VAL A 53 4.70 2.98 -12.49
CA VAL A 53 3.27 2.67 -12.33
C VAL A 53 2.77 1.64 -13.35
N THR A 54 3.14 1.79 -14.63
CA THR A 54 2.72 0.89 -15.72
C THR A 54 3.17 -0.55 -15.48
N LYS A 55 4.38 -0.73 -14.91
CA LYS A 55 4.89 -2.04 -14.51
C LYS A 55 4.18 -2.58 -13.27
N VAL A 56 3.83 -1.74 -12.31
CA VAL A 56 3.17 -2.18 -11.06
C VAL A 56 1.75 -2.69 -11.28
N ILE A 57 0.96 -2.11 -12.19
CA ILE A 57 -0.46 -2.48 -12.40
C ILE A 57 -0.69 -4.00 -12.54
N PRO A 58 -0.05 -4.72 -13.48
CA PRO A 58 -0.28 -6.16 -13.63
C PRO A 58 0.23 -6.99 -12.43
N TYR A 59 1.28 -6.52 -11.76
CA TYR A 59 1.83 -7.21 -10.59
C TYR A 59 0.95 -7.04 -9.36
N PHE A 60 0.41 -5.84 -9.15
CA PHE A 60 -0.56 -5.57 -8.11
C PHE A 60 -1.80 -6.47 -8.28
N ALA A 61 -2.36 -6.53 -9.50
CA ALA A 61 -3.50 -7.39 -9.79
C ALA A 61 -3.22 -8.88 -9.52
N ARG A 62 -2.04 -9.38 -9.94
CA ARG A 62 -1.59 -10.75 -9.65
C ARG A 62 -1.44 -11.01 -8.16
N PHE A 63 -0.81 -10.07 -7.44
CA PHE A 63 -0.54 -10.19 -6.02
C PHE A 63 -1.82 -10.15 -5.18
N MET A 64 -2.76 -9.26 -5.50
CA MET A 64 -4.08 -9.20 -4.85
C MET A 64 -4.91 -10.47 -5.10
N ARG A 65 -4.74 -11.14 -6.24
CA ARG A 65 -5.39 -12.42 -6.49
C ARG A 65 -4.82 -13.55 -5.63
N ALA A 66 -3.50 -13.57 -5.43
CA ALA A 66 -2.83 -14.58 -4.60
C ALA A 66 -3.05 -14.32 -3.10
N PHE A 67 -2.99 -13.05 -2.69
CA PHE A 67 -3.07 -12.61 -1.30
C PHE A 67 -4.13 -11.50 -1.18
N PRO A 68 -5.43 -11.85 -1.16
CA PRO A 68 -6.52 -10.88 -1.17
C PRO A 68 -6.68 -10.10 0.14
N SER A 69 -6.01 -10.52 1.22
CA SER A 69 -6.06 -9.85 2.52
C SER A 69 -4.70 -9.87 3.21
N LEU A 70 -4.54 -8.99 4.22
CA LEU A 70 -3.36 -8.98 5.09
C LEU A 70 -3.13 -10.35 5.74
N GLN A 71 -4.20 -11.02 6.17
CA GLN A 71 -4.15 -12.35 6.77
C GLN A 71 -3.64 -13.39 5.76
N ALA A 72 -4.14 -13.35 4.52
CA ALA A 72 -3.68 -14.25 3.47
C ALA A 72 -2.19 -14.07 3.17
N LEU A 73 -1.72 -12.82 3.12
CA LEU A 73 -0.29 -12.53 2.96
C LEU A 73 0.53 -13.01 4.15
N ALA A 74 0.11 -12.69 5.38
CA ALA A 74 0.83 -13.01 6.60
C ALA A 74 0.98 -14.52 6.83
N CYS A 75 -0.03 -15.31 6.46
CA CYS A 75 -0.03 -16.76 6.61
C CYS A 75 0.62 -17.51 5.43
N ALA A 76 0.91 -16.83 4.31
CA ALA A 76 1.50 -17.46 3.14
C ALA A 76 2.96 -17.88 3.38
N PRO A 77 3.41 -19.01 2.79
CA PRO A 77 4.83 -19.31 2.71
C PRO A 77 5.59 -18.18 2.01
N LEU A 78 6.75 -17.79 2.56
CA LEU A 78 7.56 -16.72 1.97
C LEU A 78 7.89 -16.99 0.50
N GLN A 79 8.12 -18.25 0.12
CA GLN A 79 8.43 -18.63 -1.26
C GLN A 79 7.30 -18.26 -2.24
N ASP A 80 6.04 -18.40 -1.84
CA ASP A 80 4.89 -18.03 -2.67
C ASP A 80 4.80 -16.51 -2.84
N VAL A 81 5.12 -15.76 -1.78
CA VAL A 81 5.20 -14.29 -1.83
C VAL A 81 6.30 -13.84 -2.78
N LEU A 82 7.49 -14.45 -2.70
CA LEU A 82 8.60 -14.16 -3.60
C LEU A 82 8.26 -14.51 -5.06
N LYS A 83 7.52 -15.61 -5.28
CA LYS A 83 7.05 -16.00 -6.60
C LYS A 83 6.04 -15.00 -7.17
N ALA A 84 5.09 -14.52 -6.37
CA ALA A 84 4.16 -13.47 -6.77
C ALA A 84 4.87 -12.12 -7.04
N TRP A 85 6.02 -11.89 -6.43
CA TRP A 85 6.87 -10.69 -6.61
C TRP A 85 7.86 -10.79 -7.78
N GLU A 86 8.09 -12.00 -8.29
CA GLU A 86 9.12 -12.30 -9.30
C GLU A 86 8.99 -11.38 -10.53
N GLY A 87 10.05 -10.63 -10.81
CA GLY A 87 10.16 -9.66 -11.91
C GLY A 87 10.06 -8.18 -11.52
N LEU A 88 9.66 -7.85 -10.28
CA LEU A 88 9.69 -6.47 -9.75
C LEU A 88 11.08 -6.03 -9.28
N GLY A 89 11.98 -6.97 -9.00
CA GLY A 89 13.28 -6.68 -8.38
C GLY A 89 13.15 -6.27 -6.90
N TYR A 90 14.28 -5.95 -6.27
CA TYR A 90 14.35 -5.52 -4.87
C TYR A 90 13.57 -6.44 -3.90
N TYR A 91 13.86 -7.74 -3.91
CA TYR A 91 13.15 -8.76 -3.10
C TYR A 91 13.18 -8.52 -1.59
N ALA A 92 14.07 -7.67 -1.09
CA ALA A 92 14.03 -7.20 0.30
C ALA A 92 12.66 -6.54 0.63
N ARG A 93 12.06 -5.80 -0.31
CA ARG A 93 10.72 -5.20 -0.13
C ARG A 93 9.65 -6.25 0.11
N ALA A 94 9.65 -7.32 -0.68
CA ALA A 94 8.70 -8.43 -0.52
C ALA A 94 8.87 -9.14 0.83
N ARG A 95 10.13 -9.37 1.24
CA ARG A 95 10.46 -9.97 2.54
C ARG A 95 10.00 -9.08 3.71
N HIS A 96 10.28 -7.78 3.65
CA HIS A 96 9.86 -6.85 4.70
C HIS A 96 8.35 -6.71 4.76
N LEU A 97 7.66 -6.62 3.61
CA LEU A 97 6.21 -6.59 3.54
C LEU A 97 5.58 -7.84 4.16
N HIS A 98 6.11 -9.02 3.86
CA HIS A 98 5.65 -10.29 4.45
C HIS A 98 5.90 -10.35 5.97
N GLN A 99 7.11 -10.00 6.41
CA GLN A 99 7.46 -9.94 7.83
C GLN A 99 6.56 -8.96 8.59
N ALA A 100 6.36 -7.76 8.04
CA ALA A 100 5.51 -6.73 8.61
C ALA A 100 4.04 -7.19 8.66
N ALA A 101 3.52 -7.87 7.63
CA ALA A 101 2.17 -8.43 7.65
C ALA A 101 2.00 -9.45 8.80
N GLY A 102 3.01 -10.30 9.04
CA GLY A 102 3.03 -11.21 10.19
C GLY A 102 3.04 -10.48 11.55
N LEU A 103 3.77 -9.36 11.65
CA LEU A 103 3.76 -8.51 12.86
C LEU A 103 2.40 -7.83 13.07
N VAL A 104 1.78 -7.31 12.01
CA VAL A 104 0.44 -6.73 12.08
C VAL A 104 -0.59 -7.77 12.50
N LEU A 105 -0.51 -8.99 11.95
CA LEU A 105 -1.41 -10.08 12.34
C LEU A 105 -1.26 -10.44 13.82
N SER A 106 -0.04 -10.61 14.30
CA SER A 106 0.23 -11.07 15.67
C SER A 106 0.10 -9.99 16.74
N ARG A 107 0.58 -8.76 16.49
CA ARG A 107 0.65 -7.68 17.49
C ARG A 107 -0.52 -6.71 17.43
N HIS A 108 -1.18 -6.61 16.28
CA HIS A 108 -2.26 -5.66 16.04
C HIS A 108 -3.57 -6.34 15.63
N ALA A 109 -3.71 -7.65 15.89
CA ALA A 109 -4.89 -8.45 15.56
C ALA A 109 -5.31 -8.33 14.08
N GLY A 110 -4.33 -8.22 13.18
CA GLY A 110 -4.55 -8.08 11.74
C GLY A 110 -5.04 -6.70 11.29
N ARG A 111 -5.04 -5.70 12.17
CA ARG A 111 -5.40 -4.30 11.85
C ARG A 111 -4.14 -3.47 11.67
N ILE A 112 -3.98 -2.86 10.50
CA ILE A 112 -2.87 -1.94 10.25
C ILE A 112 -2.96 -0.76 11.23
N PRO A 113 -1.89 -0.42 11.97
CA PRO A 113 -1.89 0.69 12.92
C PRO A 113 -2.25 2.02 12.26
N ALA A 114 -3.00 2.86 12.96
CA ALA A 114 -3.41 4.18 12.46
C ALA A 114 -2.46 5.30 12.89
N ASP A 115 -1.57 5.05 13.86
CA ASP A 115 -0.59 6.02 14.34
C ASP A 115 0.75 5.88 13.62
N LYS A 116 1.38 7.03 13.36
CA LYS A 116 2.65 7.12 12.62
C LYS A 116 3.77 6.31 13.29
N ALA A 117 3.87 6.37 14.63
CA ALA A 117 4.95 5.73 15.36
C ALA A 117 4.91 4.19 15.20
N SER A 118 3.73 3.59 15.33
CA SER A 118 3.55 2.14 15.14
C SER A 118 3.75 1.72 13.69
N LEU A 119 3.37 2.54 12.71
CA LEU A 119 3.66 2.27 11.30
C LEU A 119 5.17 2.27 11.04
N LEU A 120 5.90 3.26 11.52
CA LEU A 120 7.36 3.34 11.35
C LEU A 120 8.13 2.22 12.04
N ALA A 121 7.53 1.56 13.04
CA ALA A 121 8.12 0.39 13.68
C ALA A 121 8.03 -0.89 12.82
N LEU A 122 7.24 -0.89 11.73
CA LEU A 122 7.11 -2.04 10.84
C LEU A 122 8.28 -2.10 9.84
N PRO A 123 8.83 -3.30 9.57
CA PRO A 123 9.87 -3.50 8.58
C PRO A 123 9.49 -2.92 7.20
N GLY A 124 10.38 -2.14 6.61
CA GLY A 124 10.20 -1.59 5.26
C GLY A 124 9.26 -0.38 5.16
N ILE A 125 8.77 0.16 6.28
CA ILE A 125 8.05 1.44 6.32
C ILE A 125 9.03 2.56 6.72
N GLY A 126 9.04 3.64 5.94
CA GLY A 126 9.85 4.84 6.18
C GLY A 126 8.99 6.10 6.29
N GLU A 127 9.64 7.25 6.46
CA GLU A 127 8.97 8.57 6.45
C GLU A 127 8.46 9.01 5.08
#